data_AF-A0A7J3TTY5-F1
#
_entry.id   AF-A0A7J3TTY5-F1
#
_cell.length_a   1.000
_cell.length_b   1.000
_cell.length_c   1.000
_cell.angle_alpha   90.00
_cell.angle_beta   90.00
_cell.angle_gamma   90.00
#
_symmetry.space_group_name_H-M   'P 1'
#
loop_
_entity.id
_entity.type
_entity.pdbx_description
1 polymer ?
#
loop_
_entity_poly.entity_id
_entity_poly.type
_entity_poly.pdbx_seq_one_letter_code
_entity_poly.pdbx_strand_id
1 'polypeptide(L)'
;MMYGYEKILETMLGAGALAMITAFIAMFIIVALAVYIYTAWAWMTIGNKLKYKDSWLAWIPIANIAMILQLGGFHWAWVFLILVPIVGWIALLVLCIVATWHIYEKRKYPGWLSLIILLSFVPMMVWIAGIANLVILGIVAWKDK
;
A
#
# COMPACT_ATOMS: atom_id res chain seq x y z
N MET A 1 -51.10 -17.04 11.62
CA MET A 1 -50.81 -15.76 10.92
C MET A 1 -49.47 -15.16 11.37
N MET A 2 -49.13 -15.21 12.67
CA MET A 2 -47.86 -14.70 13.23
C MET A 2 -46.58 -15.34 12.65
N TYR A 3 -46.55 -16.67 12.50
CA TYR A 3 -45.40 -17.41 11.94
C TYR A 3 -45.04 -17.03 10.49
N GLY A 4 -46.03 -16.64 9.68
CA GLY A 4 -45.79 -16.19 8.30
C GLY A 4 -45.18 -14.79 8.24
N TYR A 5 -45.57 -13.90 9.15
CA TYR A 5 -45.02 -12.55 9.26
C TYR A 5 -43.56 -12.57 9.73
N GLU A 6 -43.23 -13.38 10.74
CA GLU A 6 -41.86 -13.53 11.24
C GLU A 6 -40.91 -14.04 10.15
N LYS A 7 -41.33 -15.06 9.39
CA LYS A 7 -40.53 -15.60 8.28
C LYS A 7 -40.30 -14.58 7.15
N ILE A 8 -41.30 -13.74 6.85
CA ILE A 8 -41.16 -12.65 5.88
C ILE A 8 -40.17 -11.60 6.41
N LEU A 9 -40.27 -11.24 7.70
CA LEU A 9 -39.38 -10.29 8.35
C LEU A 9 -37.93 -10.80 8.34
N GLU A 10 -37.69 -12.06 8.70
CA GLU A 10 -36.37 -12.70 8.66
C GLU A 10 -35.78 -12.70 7.25
N THR A 11 -36.60 -13.01 6.24
CA THR A 11 -36.16 -13.02 4.83
C THR A 11 -35.78 -11.61 4.37
N MET A 12 -36.56 -10.59 4.74
CA MET A 12 -36.26 -9.19 4.41
C MET A 12 -34.99 -8.69 5.11
N LEU A 13 -34.80 -9.04 6.39
CA LEU A 13 -33.59 -8.71 7.15
C LEU A 13 -32.35 -9.40 6.55
N GLY A 14 -32.47 -10.68 6.18
CA GLY A 14 -31.39 -11.43 5.53
C GLY A 14 -31.01 -10.84 4.16
N ALA A 15 -32.00 -10.49 3.34
CA ALA A 15 -31.77 -9.84 2.05
C ALA A 15 -31.14 -8.45 2.21
N GLY A 16 -31.61 -7.66 3.19
CA GLY A 16 -31.04 -6.34 3.52
C GLY A 16 -29.59 -6.42 4.02
N ALA A 17 -29.30 -7.37 4.90
CA ALA A 17 -27.93 -7.61 5.38
C ALA A 17 -26.99 -8.02 4.25
N LEU A 18 -27.42 -8.92 3.36
CA LEU A 18 -26.64 -9.33 2.20
C LEU A 18 -26.36 -8.14 1.26
N ALA A 19 -27.36 -7.29 0.99
CA ALA A 19 -27.20 -6.10 0.16
C ALA A 19 -26.20 -5.09 0.75
N MET A 20 -26.20 -4.90 2.07
CA MET A 20 -25.22 -4.03 2.74
C MET A 20 -23.81 -4.60 2.67
N ILE A 21 -23.65 -5.91 2.88
CA ILE A 21 -22.35 -6.59 2.79
C ILE A 21 -21.79 -6.48 1.36
N THR A 22 -22.61 -6.74 0.34
CA THR A 22 -22.16 -6.65 -1.06
C THR A 22 -21.80 -5.22 -1.45
N ALA A 23 -22.59 -4.22 -1.02
CA ALA A 23 -22.29 -2.81 -1.25
C ALA A 23 -20.96 -2.39 -0.58
N PHE A 24 -20.73 -2.84 0.66
CA PHE A 24 -19.48 -2.55 1.38
C PHE A 24 -18.27 -3.21 0.72
N ILE A 25 -18.38 -4.48 0.30
CA ILE A 25 -17.32 -5.18 -0.44
C ILE A 25 -17.02 -4.47 -1.76
N ALA A 26 -18.06 -4.09 -2.52
CA ALA A 26 -17.88 -3.37 -3.78
C ALA A 26 -17.17 -2.03 -3.57
N MET A 27 -17.58 -1.25 -2.56
CA MET A 27 -16.93 0.01 -2.18
C MET A 27 -15.45 -0.22 -1.82
N PHE A 28 -15.17 -1.24 -1.01
CA PHE A 28 -13.81 -1.57 -0.58
C PHE A 28 -12.92 -1.93 -1.79
N ILE A 29 -13.42 -2.74 -2.73
CA ILE A 29 -12.69 -3.10 -3.96
C ILE A 29 -12.36 -1.85 -4.78
N ILE A 30 -13.32 -0.93 -4.96
CA ILE A 30 -13.12 0.31 -5.72
C ILE A 30 -12.03 1.16 -5.06
N VAL A 31 -12.11 1.36 -3.74
CA VAL A 31 -11.10 2.14 -3.00
C VAL A 31 -9.74 1.46 -3.06
N ALA A 32 -9.66 0.15 -2.88
CA ALA A 32 -8.42 -0.61 -2.95
C ALA A 32 -7.77 -0.51 -4.34
N LEU A 33 -8.55 -0.59 -5.42
CA LEU A 33 -8.07 -0.40 -6.78
C LEU A 33 -7.56 1.01 -7.03
N ALA A 34 -8.27 2.03 -6.55
CA ALA A 34 -7.83 3.43 -6.68
C ALA A 34 -6.50 3.67 -5.96
N VAL A 35 -6.35 3.16 -4.73
CA VAL A 35 -5.10 3.22 -3.95
C VAL A 35 -3.97 2.45 -4.66
N TYR A 36 -4.27 1.28 -5.20
CA TYR A 36 -3.31 0.48 -5.95
C TYR A 36 -2.77 1.20 -7.19
N ILE A 37 -3.68 1.72 -8.03
CA ILE A 37 -3.32 2.48 -9.24
C ILE A 37 -2.49 3.72 -8.86
N TYR A 38 -2.93 4.46 -7.84
CA TYR A 38 -2.23 5.64 -7.36
C TYR A 38 -0.80 5.32 -6.91
N THR A 39 -0.63 4.30 -6.06
CA THR A 39 0.67 3.92 -5.51
C THR A 39 1.61 3.36 -6.57
N ALA A 40 1.12 2.51 -7.47
CA ALA A 40 1.89 1.98 -8.59
C ALA A 40 2.37 3.11 -9.51
N TRP A 41 1.48 4.05 -9.84
CA TRP A 41 1.83 5.17 -10.71
C TRP A 41 2.80 6.17 -10.05
N ALA A 42 2.65 6.42 -8.76
CA ALA A 42 3.58 7.25 -8.00
C ALA A 42 4.99 6.62 -7.96
N TRP A 43 5.10 5.32 -7.66
CA TRP A 43 6.38 4.61 -7.68
C TRP A 43 7.02 4.55 -9.06
N MET A 44 6.23 4.32 -10.11
CA MET A 44 6.70 4.38 -11.50
C MET A 44 7.26 5.78 -11.83
N THR A 45 6.59 6.84 -11.38
CA THR A 45 7.03 8.23 -11.57
C THR A 45 8.35 8.50 -10.84
N ILE A 46 8.49 8.03 -9.59
CA ILE A 46 9.74 8.12 -8.82
C ILE A 46 10.86 7.38 -9.54
N GLY A 47 10.62 6.15 -10.01
CA GLY A 47 11.58 5.36 -10.78
C GLY A 47 12.04 6.09 -12.05
N ASN A 48 11.10 6.65 -12.81
CA ASN A 48 11.40 7.42 -14.01
C ASN A 48 12.27 8.66 -13.71
N LYS A 49 11.94 9.40 -12.64
CA LYS A 49 12.71 10.57 -12.20
C LYS A 49 14.12 10.20 -11.72
N LEU A 50 14.28 9.00 -11.18
CA LEU A 50 15.57 8.43 -10.79
C LEU A 50 16.26 7.65 -11.92
N LYS A 51 15.74 7.73 -13.15
CA LYS A 51 16.28 7.07 -14.37
C LYS A 51 16.40 5.56 -14.25
N TYR A 52 15.50 4.92 -13.51
CA TYR A 52 15.43 3.47 -13.42
C TYR A 52 14.83 2.87 -14.69
N LYS A 53 15.56 1.93 -15.31
CA LYS A 53 15.26 1.38 -16.63
C LYS A 53 13.85 0.78 -16.72
N ASP A 54 13.47 -0.01 -15.71
CA ASP A 54 12.24 -0.81 -15.71
C ASP A 54 11.22 -0.27 -14.71
N SER A 55 10.97 1.04 -14.71
CA SER A 55 10.10 1.70 -13.72
C SER A 55 8.64 1.20 -13.73
N TRP A 56 8.23 0.53 -14.81
CA TRP A 56 6.93 -0.14 -14.92
C TRP A 56 6.78 -1.31 -13.93
N LEU A 57 7.88 -1.84 -13.38
CA LEU A 57 7.84 -2.88 -12.34
C LEU A 57 7.06 -2.45 -11.08
N ALA A 58 6.82 -1.14 -10.90
CA ALA A 58 5.95 -0.60 -9.86
C ALA A 58 4.52 -1.21 -9.87
N TRP A 59 4.05 -1.68 -11.03
CA TRP A 59 2.72 -2.30 -11.21
C TRP A 59 2.67 -3.78 -10.84
N ILE A 60 3.80 -4.41 -10.50
CA ILE A 60 3.84 -5.80 -10.08
C ILE A 60 4.25 -5.81 -8.60
N PRO A 61 3.38 -6.21 -7.65
CA PRO A 61 3.64 -6.03 -6.22
C PRO A 61 5.01 -6.55 -5.75
N ILE A 62 5.39 -7.76 -6.17
CA ILE A 62 6.67 -8.37 -5.78
C ILE A 62 7.85 -7.68 -6.49
N ALA A 63 7.73 -7.38 -7.78
CA ALA A 63 8.80 -6.72 -8.52
C ALA A 63 8.99 -5.25 -8.09
N ASN A 64 7.92 -4.59 -7.63
CA ASN A 64 7.98 -3.24 -7.07
C ASN A 64 8.87 -3.22 -5.81
N ILE A 65 8.79 -4.24 -4.95
CA ILE A 65 9.70 -4.35 -3.78
C ILE A 65 11.16 -4.43 -4.25
N ALA A 66 11.44 -5.29 -5.22
CA ALA A 66 12.78 -5.41 -5.80
C ALA A 66 13.27 -4.08 -6.41
N MET A 67 12.39 -3.35 -7.11
CA MET A 67 12.68 -2.02 -7.65
C MET A 67 12.99 -1.00 -6.55
N ILE A 68 12.16 -0.94 -5.49
CA ILE A 68 12.37 -0.04 -4.34
C ILE A 68 13.73 -0.34 -3.69
N LEU A 69 14.07 -1.62 -3.50
CA LEU A 69 15.37 -2.02 -2.96
C LEU A 69 16.52 -1.53 -3.84
N GLN A 70 16.46 -1.76 -5.16
CA GLN A 70 17.48 -1.29 -6.10
C GLN A 70 17.61 0.23 -6.14
N LEU A 71 16.49 0.95 -6.18
CA LEU A 71 16.44 2.40 -6.10
C LEU A 71 17.05 2.92 -4.78
N GLY A 72 16.88 2.17 -3.69
CA GLY A 72 17.50 2.42 -2.39
C GLY A 72 18.97 2.03 -2.29
N GLY A 73 19.56 1.43 -3.32
CA GLY A 73 20.96 0.98 -3.35
C GLY A 73 21.21 -0.44 -2.86
N PHE A 74 20.16 -1.26 -2.68
CA PHE A 74 20.25 -2.65 -2.25
C PHE A 74 20.17 -3.63 -3.43
N HIS A 75 20.65 -4.86 -3.21
CA HIS A 75 20.54 -5.93 -4.20
C HIS A 75 19.07 -6.44 -4.30
N TRP A 76 18.55 -6.63 -5.51
CA TRP A 76 17.15 -7.03 -5.72
C TRP A 76 16.77 -8.37 -5.06
N ALA A 77 17.73 -9.29 -4.95
CA ALA A 77 17.48 -10.62 -4.39
C ALA A 77 17.06 -10.59 -2.90
N TRP A 78 17.23 -9.47 -2.19
CA TRP A 78 16.69 -9.31 -0.85
C TRP A 78 15.16 -9.46 -0.81
N VAL A 79 14.45 -9.33 -1.94
CA VAL A 79 13.02 -9.64 -2.03
C VAL A 79 12.67 -11.08 -1.63
N PHE A 80 13.59 -12.04 -1.81
CA PHE A 80 13.38 -13.44 -1.46
C PHE A 80 13.33 -13.70 0.06
N LEU A 81 13.63 -12.69 0.89
CA LEU A 81 13.36 -12.76 2.32
C LEU A 81 11.89 -13.02 2.63
N ILE A 82 10.97 -12.72 1.72
CA ILE A 82 9.54 -13.07 1.84
C ILE A 82 9.30 -14.58 2.05
N LEU A 83 10.22 -15.43 1.59
CA LEU A 83 10.17 -16.89 1.73
C LEU A 83 10.52 -17.36 3.16
N VAL A 84 11.19 -16.52 3.94
CA VAL A 84 11.54 -16.82 5.34
C VAL A 84 10.46 -16.24 6.24
N PRO A 85 9.64 -17.08 6.90
CA PRO A 85 8.53 -16.61 7.72
C PRO A 85 9.03 -15.77 8.89
N ILE A 86 8.25 -14.74 9.24
CA ILE A 86 8.47 -13.82 10.38
C ILE A 86 9.77 -13.01 10.25
N VAL A 87 10.94 -13.63 10.39
CA VAL A 87 12.25 -12.94 10.40
C VAL A 87 12.54 -12.30 9.03
N GLY A 88 12.25 -13.01 7.95
CA GLY A 88 12.44 -12.48 6.60
C GLY A 88 11.52 -11.30 6.31
N TRP A 89 10.27 -11.35 6.79
CA TRP A 89 9.32 -10.25 6.67
C TRP A 89 9.75 -9.02 7.45
N ILE A 90 10.26 -9.18 8.68
CA ILE A 90 10.78 -8.08 9.50
C ILE A 90 12.01 -7.47 8.83
N ALA A 91 12.96 -8.29 8.37
CA ALA A 91 14.15 -7.81 7.68
C ALA A 91 13.80 -7.07 6.37
N LEU A 92 12.85 -7.61 5.59
CA LEU A 92 12.38 -6.97 4.36
C LEU A 92 11.69 -5.63 4.63
N LEU A 93 10.88 -5.54 5.69
CA LEU A 93 10.26 -4.28 6.11
C LEU A 93 11.32 -3.21 6.41
N VAL A 94 12.32 -3.55 7.21
CA VAL A 94 13.42 -2.62 7.57
C VAL A 94 14.17 -2.19 6.31
N LEU A 95 14.51 -3.13 5.43
CA LEU A 95 15.17 -2.81 4.16
C LEU A 95 14.33 -1.89 3.27
N CYS A 96 13.02 -2.11 3.18
CA CYS A 96 12.12 -1.24 2.43
C CYS A 96 12.06 0.18 3.01
N ILE A 97 12.05 0.32 4.34
CA ILE A 97 12.07 1.63 5.01
C ILE A 97 13.39 2.36 4.69
N VAL A 98 14.53 1.71 4.86
CA VAL A 98 15.85 2.30 4.58
C VAL A 98 16.00 2.61 3.08
N ALA A 99 15.53 1.72 2.21
CA ALA A 99 15.52 1.97 0.77
C ALA A 99 14.68 3.20 0.41
N THR A 100 13.48 3.32 0.99
CA THR A 100 12.60 4.47 0.80
C THR A 100 13.21 5.75 1.35
N TRP A 101 13.91 5.68 2.49
CA TRP A 101 14.69 6.80 3.04
C TRP A 101 15.71 7.33 2.02
N HIS A 102 16.56 6.45 1.48
CA HIS A 102 17.55 6.83 0.47
C HIS A 102 16.88 7.38 -0.81
N ILE A 103 15.75 6.83 -1.22
CA ILE A 103 14.99 7.31 -2.38
C ILE A 103 14.49 8.73 -2.14
N TYR A 104 13.96 9.02 -0.95
CA TYR A 104 13.48 10.35 -0.60
C TYR A 104 14.63 11.36 -0.60
N GLU A 105 15.78 11.01 -0.04
CA GLU A 105 16.97 11.86 -0.08
C GLU A 105 17.48 12.10 -1.51
N LYS A 106 17.49 11.07 -2.37
CA LYS A 106 17.80 11.22 -3.82
C LYS A 106 16.81 12.13 -4.53
N ARG A 107 15.57 12.21 -4.05
CA ARG A 107 14.54 13.15 -4.52
C ARG A 107 14.54 14.48 -3.77
N LYS A 108 15.54 14.75 -2.91
CA LYS A 108 15.70 15.95 -2.08
C LYS A 108 14.56 16.19 -1.08
N TYR A 109 13.98 15.12 -0.60
CA TYR A 109 13.02 15.12 0.50
C TYR A 109 13.68 14.59 1.78
N PRO A 110 13.19 15.00 2.97
CA PRO A 110 13.69 14.45 4.22
C PRO A 110 13.44 12.94 4.29
N GLY A 111 14.50 12.15 4.46
CA GLY A 111 14.40 10.68 4.48
C GLY A 111 13.52 10.13 5.59
N TRP A 112 13.42 10.84 6.73
CA TRP A 112 12.58 10.47 7.87
C TRP A 112 11.08 10.37 7.56
N LEU A 113 10.63 10.96 6.45
CA LEU A 113 9.25 10.77 5.97
C LEU A 113 8.94 9.28 5.70
N SER A 114 9.94 8.45 5.41
CA SER A 114 9.78 6.99 5.24
C SER A 114 9.35 6.28 6.53
N LEU A 115 9.64 6.85 7.70
CA LEU A 115 9.28 6.26 9.00
C LEU A 115 7.78 6.32 9.28
N ILE A 116 6.98 7.05 8.50
CA ILE A 116 5.52 7.10 8.66
C ILE A 116 4.89 5.70 8.58
N ILE A 117 5.52 4.79 7.84
CA ILE A 117 5.11 3.39 7.72
C ILE A 117 5.10 2.69 9.09
N LEU A 118 5.99 3.07 10.02
CA LEU A 118 6.04 2.49 11.36
C LEU A 118 4.79 2.85 12.19
N LEU A 119 4.18 4.00 11.92
CA LEU A 119 2.96 4.43 12.60
C LEU A 119 1.77 3.53 12.26
N SER A 120 1.81 2.87 11.09
CA SER A 120 0.78 1.91 10.66
C SER A 120 0.74 0.63 11.51
N PHE A 121 1.71 0.39 12.39
CA PHE A 121 1.66 -0.74 13.34
C PHE A 121 0.87 -0.40 14.61
N VAL A 122 0.48 0.86 14.82
CA VAL A 122 -0.37 1.26 15.95
C VAL A 122 -1.83 1.19 15.49
N PRO A 123 -2.68 0.30 16.05
CA PRO A 123 -4.04 0.05 15.53
C PRO A 123 -4.92 1.30 15.40
N MET A 124 -4.79 2.25 16.34
CA MET A 124 -5.56 3.50 16.31
C MET A 124 -5.08 4.50 15.24
N MET A 125 -3.85 4.36 14.75
CA MET A 125 -3.22 5.31 13.82
C MET A 125 -3.12 4.80 12.38
N VAL A 126 -3.53 3.56 12.09
CA VAL A 126 -3.43 2.93 10.77
C VAL A 126 -4.02 3.80 9.66
N TRP A 127 -5.22 4.35 9.89
CA TRP A 127 -5.91 5.18 8.89
C TRP A 127 -5.18 6.49 8.61
N ILE A 128 -4.70 7.16 9.66
CA ILE A 128 -3.98 8.44 9.56
C ILE A 128 -2.62 8.21 8.90
N ALA A 129 -1.89 7.18 9.32
CA ALA A 129 -0.60 6.79 8.76
C ALA A 129 -0.73 6.43 7.27
N GLY A 130 -1.79 5.68 6.90
CA GLY A 130 -2.10 5.34 5.52
C GLY A 130 -2.32 6.57 4.64
N ILE A 131 -3.17 7.50 5.08
CA ILE A 131 -3.44 8.76 4.35
C ILE A 131 -2.16 9.61 4.25
N ALA A 132 -1.43 9.76 5.35
CA ALA A 132 -0.17 10.51 5.37
C ALA A 132 0.85 9.90 4.40
N ASN A 133 1.00 8.58 4.37
CA ASN A 133 1.88 7.87 3.45
C ASN A 133 1.50 8.11 1.98
N LEU A 134 0.20 8.09 1.64
CA LEU A 134 -0.26 8.40 0.28
C LEU A 134 0.09 9.84 -0.11
N VAL A 135 -0.18 10.80 0.77
CA VAL A 135 0.13 12.22 0.53
C VAL A 135 1.64 12.43 0.37
N ILE A 136 2.46 11.86 1.25
CA ILE A 136 3.92 11.94 1.19
C ILE A 136 4.42 11.32 -0.12
N LEU A 137 3.97 10.12 -0.47
CA LEU A 137 4.37 9.44 -1.70
C LEU A 137 4.01 10.28 -2.93
N GLY A 138 2.82 10.89 -2.96
CA GLY A 138 2.41 11.76 -4.05
C GLY A 138 3.24 13.04 -4.15
N ILE A 139 3.53 13.69 -3.02
CA ILE A 139 4.42 14.85 -2.98
C ILE A 139 5.80 14.47 -3.52
N VAL A 140 6.38 13.36 -3.02
CA VAL A 140 7.67 12.87 -3.50
C VAL A 140 7.60 12.53 -4.98
N ALA A 141 6.54 11.89 -5.48
CA ALA A 141 6.41 11.52 -6.88
C ALA A 141 6.34 12.75 -7.80
N TRP A 142 5.41 13.68 -7.56
CA TRP A 142 5.07 14.71 -8.54
C TRP A 142 5.66 16.08 -8.28
N LYS A 143 5.89 16.48 -7.02
CA LYS A 143 6.50 17.78 -6.71
C LYS A 143 8.02 17.69 -6.86
N ASP A 144 8.59 18.55 -7.67
CA ASP A 144 10.04 18.64 -7.86
C ASP A 144 10.68 19.64 -6.88
N LYS A 145 11.92 19.37 -6.48
CA LYS A 145 12.77 20.14 -5.57
C LYS A 145 14.21 20.18 -6.09
#